data_AF-A0A356IPM6-F1
#
_entry.id   AF-A0A356IPM6-F1
#
_cell.length_a   1.000
_cell.length_b   1.000
_cell.length_c   1.000
_cell.angle_alpha   90.00
_cell.angle_beta   90.00
_cell.angle_gamma   90.00
#
_symmetry.space_group_name_H-M   'P 1'
#
loop_
_entity.id
_entity.type
_entity.pdbx_description
1 polymer ?
#
loop_
_entity_poly.entity_id
_entity_poly.type
_entity_poly.pdbx_seq_one_letter_code
_entity_poly.pdbx_strand_id
1 'polypeptide(L)' 'GDHLWRDLGLGTRTELSELMQVYFPDLAWRNAADMKWKKFFYKQLCEQQGGYVCRAPSCDQCAAYDDCFGPED' A
#
# COMPACT_ATOMS: atom_id res chain seq x y z
N GLY A 1 5.56 11.55 5.83
CA GLY A 1 5.31 11.84 4.40
C GLY A 1 3.85 11.57 4.16
N ASP A 2 3.17 12.50 3.49
CA ASP A 2 1.71 12.51 3.37
C ASP A 2 1.12 11.27 2.71
N HIS A 3 -0.15 11.04 3.03
CA HIS A 3 -0.97 9.95 2.50
C HIS A 3 -1.26 10.16 1.02
N LEU A 4 -1.18 9.08 0.23
CA LEU A 4 -1.37 9.16 -1.22
C LEU A 4 -2.78 9.66 -1.58
N TRP A 5 -3.80 9.27 -0.84
CA TRP A 5 -5.17 9.73 -1.09
C TRP A 5 -5.27 11.25 -0.97
N ARG A 6 -4.54 11.85 -0.02
CA ARG A 6 -4.49 13.31 0.15
C ARG A 6 -3.71 13.99 -0.97
N ASP A 7 -2.57 13.41 -1.36
CA ASP A 7 -1.77 13.88 -2.50
C ASP A 7 -2.60 13.89 -3.81
N LEU A 8 -3.58 12.99 -3.93
CA LEU A 8 -4.50 12.87 -5.06
C LEU A 8 -5.79 13.71 -4.90
N GLY A 9 -5.97 14.42 -3.78
CA GLY A 9 -7.14 15.26 -3.51
C GLY A 9 -8.41 14.50 -3.10
N LEU A 10 -8.28 13.25 -2.65
CA LEU A 10 -9.39 12.44 -2.12
C LEU A 10 -9.61 12.75 -0.63
N GLY A 11 -10.82 12.47 -0.14
CA GLY A 11 -11.21 12.71 1.25
C GLY A 11 -10.73 11.64 2.22
N THR A 12 -10.60 10.39 1.76
CA THR A 12 -10.23 9.26 2.61
C THR A 12 -9.41 8.21 1.86
N ARG A 13 -8.76 7.32 2.63
CA ARG A 13 -8.15 6.10 2.10
C ARG A 13 -9.18 5.19 1.40
N THR A 14 -10.42 5.12 1.91
CA THR A 14 -11.47 4.27 1.34
C THR A 14 -11.80 4.70 -0.09
N GLU A 15 -11.96 6.00 -0.32
CA GLU A 15 -12.19 6.55 -1.67
C GLU A 15 -11.06 6.17 -2.64
N LEU A 16 -9.81 6.17 -2.18
CA LEU A 16 -8.68 5.71 -2.99
C LEU A 16 -8.79 4.20 -3.29
N SER A 17 -9.13 3.38 -2.30
CA SER A 17 -9.31 1.94 -2.50
C SER A 17 -10.43 1.63 -3.48
N GLU A 18 -11.56 2.33 -3.41
CA GLU A 18 -12.67 2.21 -4.36
C GLU A 18 -12.24 2.61 -5.78
N LEU A 19 -11.53 3.74 -5.91
CA LEU A 19 -10.98 4.18 -7.19
C LEU A 19 -10.05 3.11 -7.80
N MET A 20 -9.17 2.52 -6.99
CA MET A 20 -8.28 1.45 -7.43
C MET A 20 -9.04 0.20 -7.85
N GLN A 21 -10.12 -0.18 -7.14
CA GLN A 21 -10.94 -1.33 -7.53
C GLN A 21 -11.64 -1.12 -8.88
N VAL A 22 -12.10 0.10 -9.17
CA VAL A 22 -12.81 0.42 -10.42
C VAL A 22 -11.84 0.52 -11.61
N TYR A 23 -10.74 1.25 -11.47
CA TYR A 23 -9.85 1.57 -12.59
C TYR A 23 -8.65 0.63 -12.73
N PHE A 24 -8.23 -0.02 -11.65
CA PHE A 24 -7.06 -0.91 -11.61
C PHE A 24 -7.36 -2.21 -10.84
N PRO A 25 -8.39 -2.98 -11.25
CA PRO A 25 -8.89 -4.12 -10.47
C PRO A 25 -7.82 -5.19 -10.20
N ASP A 26 -6.96 -5.50 -11.17
CA ASP A 26 -5.87 -6.48 -10.98
C ASP A 26 -4.85 -6.00 -9.95
N LEU A 27 -4.57 -4.70 -9.91
CA LEU A 27 -3.64 -4.11 -8.94
C LEU A 27 -4.26 -4.07 -7.55
N ALA A 28 -5.56 -3.77 -7.47
CA ALA A 28 -6.31 -3.81 -6.22
C ALA A 28 -6.43 -5.23 -5.65
N TRP A 29 -6.66 -6.22 -6.51
CA TRP A 29 -6.69 -7.62 -6.11
C TRP A 29 -5.35 -8.07 -5.50
N ARG A 30 -4.23 -7.57 -6.01
CA ARG A 30 -2.89 -7.83 -5.45
C ARG A 30 -2.65 -7.17 -4.10
N ASN A 31 -3.39 -6.11 -3.75
CA ASN A 31 -3.35 -5.47 -2.43
C ASN A 31 -4.40 -6.06 -1.46
N ALA A 32 -4.56 -7.39 -1.45
CA ALA A 32 -5.60 -8.07 -0.68
C ALA A 32 -5.51 -7.90 0.85
N ALA A 33 -4.30 -7.62 1.38
CA ALA A 33 -4.07 -7.42 2.81
C ALA A 33 -4.29 -5.95 3.26
N ASP A 34 -4.84 -5.10 2.39
CA ASP A 34 -5.07 -3.68 2.65
C ASP A 34 -3.79 -2.99 3.17
N MET A 35 -2.70 -3.12 2.41
CA MET A 35 -1.49 -2.35 2.66
C MET A 35 -1.73 -0.90 2.22
N LYS A 36 -1.17 0.07 2.95
CA LYS A 36 -1.21 1.49 2.57
C LYS A 36 -0.73 1.66 1.13
N TRP A 37 -1.56 2.25 0.26
CA TRP A 37 -1.34 2.26 -1.19
C TRP A 37 0.02 2.76 -1.62
N LYS A 38 0.52 3.83 -0.98
CA LYS A 38 1.86 4.37 -1.23
C LYS A 38 2.96 3.34 -0.99
N LYS A 39 2.88 2.60 0.12
CA LYS A 39 3.83 1.55 0.48
C LYS A 39 3.70 0.34 -0.46
N PHE A 40 2.46 -0.02 -0.82
CA PHE A 40 2.20 -1.08 -1.79
C PHE A 40 2.83 -0.79 -3.15
N PHE A 41 2.69 0.43 -3.69
CA PHE A 41 3.31 0.80 -4.96
C PHE A 41 4.84 0.79 -4.89
N TYR A 42 5.43 1.32 -3.82
CA TYR A 42 6.88 1.21 -3.64
C TYR A 42 7.34 -0.24 -3.58
N LYS A 43 6.63 -1.12 -2.87
CA LYS A 43 6.91 -2.55 -2.86
C LYS A 43 6.85 -3.14 -4.28
N GLN A 44 5.80 -2.87 -5.05
CA GLN A 44 5.67 -3.39 -6.42
C GLN A 44 6.80 -2.92 -7.35
N LEU A 45 7.14 -1.62 -7.31
CA LEU A 45 8.23 -1.06 -8.11
C LEU A 45 9.59 -1.65 -7.72
N CYS A 46 9.85 -1.75 -6.43
CA CYS A 46 11.11 -2.29 -5.93
C CYS A 46 11.21 -3.81 -6.13
N GLU A 47 10.11 -4.57 -6.12
CA GLU A 47 10.09 -5.99 -6.49
C GLU A 47 10.43 -6.20 -7.97
N GLN A 48 9.93 -5.33 -8.86
CA GLN A 48 10.26 -5.37 -10.28
C GLN A 48 11.73 -5.03 -10.56
N GLN A 49 12.34 -4.16 -9.74
CA GLN A 49 13.72 -3.70 -9.90
C GLN A 49 14.72 -4.44 -8.99
N GLY A 50 14.26 -5.44 -8.22
CA GLY A 50 15.12 -6.25 -7.33
C GLY A 50 15.61 -5.54 -6.05
N GLY A 51 15.05 -4.39 -5.70
CA GLY A 51 15.51 -3.55 -4.58
C GLY A 51 14.72 -3.69 -3.27
N TYR A 52 13.54 -4.32 -3.28
CA TYR A 52 12.74 -4.48 -2.06
C TYR A 52 13.21 -5.71 -1.27
N VAL A 53 13.72 -5.49 -0.06
CA VAL A 53 14.00 -6.57 0.89
C VAL A 53 13.35 -6.25 2.23
N CYS A 54 12.21 -6.88 2.50
CA CYS A 54 11.73 -7.01 3.87
C CYS A 54 12.64 -8.04 4.58
N ARG A 55 13.28 -7.63 5.69
CA ARG A 55 14.19 -8.50 6.46
C ARG A 55 13.46 -9.38 7.48
N ALA A 56 12.17 -9.14 7.70
CA ALA A 56 11.36 -9.93 8.60
C ALA A 56 10.94 -11.26 7.94
N PRO A 57 10.83 -12.36 8.70
CA PRO A 57 10.41 -13.66 8.17
C PRO A 57 8.96 -13.67 7.66
N SER A 58 8.11 -12.79 8.18
CA SER A 58 6.76 -12.51 7.66
C SER A 58 6.38 -11.05 7.95
N CYS A 59 5.35 -10.53 7.29
CA CYS A 59 4.82 -9.19 7.56
C CYS A 59 4.38 -9.06 9.03
N ASP A 60 3.67 -10.05 9.58
CA ASP A 60 3.12 -10.01 10.94
C ASP A 60 4.19 -9.99 12.05
N GLN A 61 5.43 -10.35 11.72
CA GLN A 61 6.59 -10.32 12.64
C GLN A 61 7.50 -9.12 12.37
N CYS A 62 7.14 -8.25 11.43
CA CYS A 62 7.91 -7.06 11.11
C CYS A 62 7.65 -5.98 12.16
N ALA A 63 8.71 -5.49 12.82
CA ALA A 63 8.61 -4.39 13.78
C ALA A 63 8.08 -3.08 13.17
N ALA A 64 8.10 -2.96 11.83
CA ALA A 64 7.56 -1.84 11.06
C ALA A 64 6.23 -2.19 10.35
N TYR A 65 5.46 -3.15 10.87
CA TYR A 65 4.17 -3.56 10.30
C TYR A 65 3.20 -2.37 10.17
N ASP A 66 3.10 -1.55 11.21
CA ASP A 66 2.19 -0.39 11.25
C ASP A 66 2.58 0.74 10.28
N ASP A 67 3.82 0.74 9.80
CA ASP A 67 4.22 1.65 8.71
C ASP A 67 3.60 1.24 7.37
N CYS A 68 3.24 -0.03 7.23
CA CYS A 68 2.73 -0.64 6.00
C CYS A 68 1.22 -0.88 6.03
N PHE A 69 0.67 -1.16 7.21
CA PHE A 69 -0.73 -1.53 7.42
C PHE A 69 -1.39 -0.65 8.48
N GLY A 70 -2.71 -0.81 8.68
CA GLY A 70 -3.48 -0.03 9.65
C GLY A 70 -3.99 1.30 9.10
N PRO A 71 -4.74 2.07 9.91
CA PRO A 71 -5.42 3.29 9.48
C PRO A 71 -4.45 4.40 9.03
N GLU A 72 -4.99 5.32 8.25
CA GLU A 72 -4.34 6.53 7.77
C GLU A 72 -5.30 7.69 8.09
N ASP A 73 -5.03 8.42 9.17
CA ASP A 73 -5.82 9.58 9.63
C ASP A 73 -5.54 10.86 8.80
#